data_AF-A0ABD5NKI1-F1
#
_entry.id   AF-A0ABD5NKI1-F1
#
_cell.length_a   1.000
_cell.length_b   1.000
_cell.length_c   1.000
_cell.angle_alpha   90.00
_cell.angle_beta   90.00
_cell.angle_gamma   90.00
#
_symmetry.space_group_name_H-M   'P 1'
#
loop_
_entity.id
_entity.type
_entity.pdbx_description
1 polymer ?
#
loop_
_entity_poly.entity_id
_entity_poly.type
_entity_poly.pdbx_seq_one_letter_code
_entity_poly.pdbx_strand_id
1 'polypeptide(L)'
;MPDSLAADAVVLDVDGVLVDVADSYRRAIVESVERCYGRTIDHAAVQAFKDAGGFNNDWDLTDAAALYVLASGEGYDASVDAYTNAIAERGGGLEAAQAVVKDALGARAFERVASRLDRERLREVFQGLYLGADLYRSIEGGEPDVPARPSSTDVDLDRNLDGTVRARNDVDPIDDGDPIDGGAAADVDPESDPLCGFIHDEPVLVTDETRQWLTTNVDVGILTGRPDAEARIALGRAALDGIPADHRFTMDDWDAGKPDPTALTTLAERMDAETVLFVGDTLDDIRTATNAAEADPRRVYHGVGVLTGGLSGETGRTKFANAGAVAVCESVNAVPDLLE
;
A
#
# COMPACT_ATOMS: atom_id res chain seq x y z
N MET A 1 -16.34 -7.78 -28.48
CA MET A 1 -16.27 -8.28 -27.09
C MET A 1 -15.49 -9.58 -27.16
N PRO A 2 -14.50 -9.84 -26.28
CA PRO A 2 -14.11 -11.23 -26.06
C PRO A 2 -15.36 -12.04 -25.67
N ASP A 3 -15.36 -13.34 -25.97
CA ASP A 3 -16.39 -14.25 -25.46
C ASP A 3 -16.45 -14.14 -23.92
N SER A 4 -17.64 -14.22 -23.33
CA SER A 4 -17.79 -14.11 -21.87
C SER A 4 -16.94 -15.17 -21.17
N LEU A 5 -16.25 -14.77 -20.10
CA LEU A 5 -15.44 -15.66 -19.29
C LEU A 5 -16.39 -16.47 -18.40
N ALA A 6 -16.22 -17.79 -18.36
CA ALA A 6 -16.88 -18.60 -17.34
C ALA A 6 -15.93 -18.74 -16.14
N ALA A 7 -16.40 -18.46 -14.93
CA ALA A 7 -15.66 -18.72 -13.70
C ALA A 7 -16.61 -19.18 -12.59
N ASP A 8 -16.21 -20.21 -11.86
CA ASP A 8 -16.96 -20.73 -10.71
C ASP A 8 -16.64 -19.91 -9.45
N ALA A 9 -15.39 -19.44 -9.36
CA ALA A 9 -14.92 -18.60 -8.27
C ALA A 9 -14.14 -17.37 -8.75
N VAL A 10 -14.29 -16.29 -8.00
CA VAL A 10 -13.53 -15.05 -8.15
C VAL A 10 -12.68 -14.85 -6.90
N VAL A 11 -11.36 -14.89 -7.07
CA VAL A 11 -10.40 -14.53 -6.04
C VAL A 11 -10.00 -13.07 -6.24
N LEU A 12 -10.02 -12.28 -5.16
CA LEU A 12 -9.72 -10.86 -5.18
C LEU A 12 -8.44 -10.61 -4.37
N ASP A 13 -7.52 -9.83 -4.92
CA ASP A 13 -6.57 -9.10 -4.09
C ASP A 13 -7.31 -8.01 -3.29
N VAL A 14 -6.65 -7.47 -2.26
CA VAL A 14 -7.18 -6.40 -1.42
C VAL A 14 -6.68 -5.05 -1.91
N ASP A 15 -5.36 -4.89 -2.01
CA ASP A 15 -4.73 -3.60 -2.33
C ASP A 15 -4.95 -3.27 -3.80
N GLY A 16 -5.36 -2.04 -4.08
CA GLY A 16 -5.64 -1.60 -5.45
C GLY A 16 -6.84 -2.28 -6.11
N VAL A 17 -7.49 -3.25 -5.47
CA VAL A 17 -8.70 -3.95 -5.96
C VAL A 17 -9.92 -3.61 -5.11
N LEU A 18 -9.87 -3.88 -3.81
CA LEU A 18 -10.96 -3.61 -2.87
C LEU A 18 -10.81 -2.24 -2.20
N VAL A 19 -9.58 -1.85 -1.90
CA VAL A 19 -9.26 -0.57 -1.24
C VAL A 19 -8.08 0.12 -1.93
N ASP A 20 -8.13 1.44 -1.98
CA ASP A 20 -7.02 2.28 -2.44
C ASP A 20 -6.09 2.61 -1.27
N VAL A 21 -4.89 2.03 -1.32
CA VAL A 21 -3.87 2.17 -0.28
C VAL A 21 -2.89 3.31 -0.57
N ALA A 22 -2.99 3.97 -1.73
CA ALA A 22 -1.92 4.84 -2.22
C ALA A 22 -1.63 6.00 -1.28
N ASP A 23 -2.65 6.62 -0.70
CA ASP A 23 -2.50 7.77 0.19
C ASP A 23 -1.98 7.37 1.59
N SER A 24 -2.48 6.26 2.14
CA SER A 24 -2.10 5.80 3.49
C SER A 24 -0.60 5.53 3.61
N TYR A 25 -0.01 4.84 2.62
CA TYR A 25 1.43 4.58 2.59
C TYR A 25 2.24 5.85 2.34
N ARG A 26 1.80 6.74 1.46
CA ARG A 26 2.50 8.02 1.22
C ARG A 26 2.55 8.88 2.48
N ARG A 27 1.44 8.95 3.22
CA ARG A 27 1.37 9.62 4.52
C ARG A 27 2.31 8.98 5.52
N ALA A 28 2.32 7.64 5.61
CA ALA A 28 3.23 6.91 6.51
C ALA A 28 4.71 7.20 6.18
N ILE A 29 5.11 7.19 4.90
CA ILE A 29 6.47 7.51 4.46
C ILE A 29 6.87 8.92 4.94
N VAL A 30 6.09 9.93 4.56
CA VAL A 30 6.44 11.34 4.81
C VAL A 30 6.47 11.64 6.31
N GLU A 31 5.48 11.16 7.05
CA GLU A 31 5.32 11.47 8.47
C GLU A 31 6.30 10.70 9.36
N SER A 32 6.69 9.48 8.97
CA SER A 32 7.73 8.72 9.69
C SER A 32 9.08 9.44 9.63
N VAL A 33 9.45 9.92 8.44
CA VAL A 33 10.69 10.67 8.24
C VAL A 33 10.66 11.98 9.03
N GLU A 34 9.54 12.70 9.02
CA GLU A 34 9.36 13.91 9.81
C GLU A 34 9.47 13.66 11.31
N ARG A 35 8.73 12.68 11.85
CA ARG A 35 8.72 12.38 13.29
C ARG A 35 10.07 11.88 13.79
N CYS A 36 10.86 11.21 12.95
CA CYS A 36 12.20 10.72 13.31
C CYS A 36 13.29 11.80 13.19
N TYR A 37 13.21 12.67 12.18
CA TYR A 37 14.34 13.56 11.82
C TYR A 37 14.01 15.05 11.81
N GLY A 38 12.77 15.43 12.10
CA GLY A 38 12.30 16.82 12.20
C GLY A 38 12.13 17.53 10.84
N ARG A 39 12.38 16.84 9.73
CA ARG A 39 12.22 17.32 8.36
C ARG A 39 11.81 16.14 7.48
N THR A 40 11.21 16.42 6.33
CA THR A 40 10.79 15.38 5.40
C THR A 40 10.75 15.91 3.96
N ILE A 41 10.49 15.02 3.02
CA ILE A 41 10.23 15.33 1.61
C ILE A 41 8.78 15.78 1.42
N ASP A 42 8.47 16.41 0.28
CA ASP A 42 7.09 16.69 -0.10
C ASP A 42 6.33 15.38 -0.41
N HIS A 43 5.03 15.35 -0.11
CA HIS A 43 4.12 14.26 -0.46
C HIS A 43 4.13 13.93 -1.95
N ALA A 44 4.19 14.96 -2.82
CA ALA A 44 4.28 14.76 -4.27
C ALA A 44 5.59 14.07 -4.68
N ALA A 45 6.67 14.26 -3.91
CA ALA A 45 7.99 13.72 -4.22
C ALA A 45 8.06 12.19 -4.05
N VAL A 46 7.16 11.59 -3.26
CA VAL A 46 7.06 10.13 -3.09
C VAL A 46 6.88 9.42 -4.43
N GLN A 47 6.17 10.03 -5.39
CA GLN A 47 5.99 9.44 -6.72
C GLN A 47 7.33 9.25 -7.44
N ALA A 48 8.25 10.21 -7.34
CA ALA A 48 9.54 10.13 -8.00
C ALA A 48 10.39 8.96 -7.47
N PHE A 49 10.22 8.59 -6.18
CA PHE A 49 10.84 7.38 -5.64
C PHE A 49 10.19 6.10 -6.20
N LYS A 50 8.86 6.06 -6.29
CA LYS A 50 8.15 4.92 -6.89
C LYS A 50 8.56 4.71 -8.34
N ASP A 51 8.68 5.80 -9.10
CA ASP A 51 9.11 5.78 -10.51
C ASP A 51 10.58 5.38 -10.69
N ALA A 52 11.44 5.71 -9.71
CA ALA A 52 12.84 5.27 -9.73
C ALA A 52 12.97 3.74 -9.60
N GLY A 53 11.97 3.08 -8.99
CA GLY A 53 11.86 1.63 -8.91
C GLY A 53 12.95 0.97 -8.05
N GLY A 54 12.95 -0.37 -8.02
CA GLY A 54 13.96 -1.19 -7.34
C GLY A 54 13.87 -1.22 -5.80
N PHE A 55 12.88 -0.55 -5.20
CA PHE A 55 12.56 -0.70 -3.78
C PHE A 55 11.72 -1.97 -3.59
N ASN A 56 12.07 -2.81 -2.61
CA ASN A 56 11.33 -4.06 -2.38
C ASN A 56 10.00 -3.82 -1.65
N ASN A 57 9.91 -2.74 -0.87
CA ASN A 57 8.74 -2.35 -0.09
C ASN A 57 8.79 -0.83 0.22
N ASP A 58 7.71 -0.30 0.78
CA ASP A 58 7.65 1.12 1.18
C ASP A 58 8.60 1.47 2.35
N TRP A 59 9.11 0.48 3.12
CA TRP A 59 10.14 0.74 4.13
C TRP A 59 11.51 1.05 3.51
N ASP A 60 11.93 0.30 2.47
CA ASP A 60 13.15 0.60 1.70
C ASP A 60 13.07 1.98 1.05
N LEU A 61 11.88 2.36 0.57
CA LEU A 61 11.61 3.70 0.04
C LEU A 61 11.71 4.76 1.16
N THR A 62 11.10 4.50 2.32
CA THR A 62 11.17 5.37 3.51
C THR A 62 12.62 5.58 3.96
N ASP A 63 13.43 4.52 3.95
CA ASP A 63 14.86 4.59 4.25
C ASP A 63 15.60 5.50 3.27
N ALA A 64 15.29 5.42 1.97
CA ALA A 64 15.90 6.28 0.96
C ALA A 64 15.45 7.75 1.08
N ALA A 65 14.19 8.00 1.42
CA ALA A 65 13.69 9.34 1.71
C ALA A 65 14.36 9.93 2.96
N ALA A 66 14.51 9.15 4.04
CA ALA A 66 15.26 9.56 5.22
C ALA A 66 16.74 9.82 4.93
N LEU A 67 17.35 8.98 4.09
CA LEU A 67 18.73 9.14 3.65
C LEU A 67 18.92 10.47 2.92
N TYR A 68 18.00 10.84 2.02
CA TYR A 68 17.99 12.15 1.36
C TYR A 68 17.93 13.30 2.37
N VAL A 69 16.98 13.25 3.33
CA VAL A 69 16.81 14.30 4.35
C VAL A 69 18.07 14.47 5.21
N LEU A 70 18.66 13.37 5.66
CA LEU A 70 19.89 13.39 6.45
C LEU A 70 21.08 13.89 5.62
N ALA A 71 21.17 13.49 4.35
CA ALA A 71 22.21 13.92 3.42
C ALA A 71 22.13 15.44 3.15
N SER A 72 20.95 16.01 3.00
CA SER A 72 20.76 17.46 2.86
C SER A 72 21.30 18.22 4.07
N GLY A 73 21.17 17.66 5.28
CA GLY A 73 21.79 18.21 6.49
C GLY A 73 23.33 18.20 6.49
N GLU A 74 23.96 17.41 5.62
CA GLU A 74 25.40 17.25 5.47
C GLU A 74 25.95 17.91 4.18
N GLY A 75 25.12 18.72 3.50
CA GLY A 75 25.50 19.50 2.31
C GLY A 75 25.15 18.85 0.97
N TYR A 76 24.16 17.94 0.94
CA TYR A 76 23.61 17.41 -0.31
C TYR A 76 22.55 18.38 -0.87
N ASP A 77 22.93 19.14 -1.90
CA ASP A 77 22.13 20.25 -2.43
C ASP A 77 21.28 19.88 -3.67
N ALA A 78 21.28 18.62 -4.10
CA ALA A 78 20.48 18.20 -5.24
C ALA A 78 18.98 18.11 -4.90
N SER A 79 18.12 18.38 -5.88
CA SER A 79 16.67 18.20 -5.73
C SER A 79 16.31 16.73 -5.57
N VAL A 80 15.11 16.46 -5.03
CA VAL A 80 14.57 15.09 -4.94
C VAL A 80 14.52 14.43 -6.33
N ASP A 81 14.08 15.14 -7.36
CA ASP A 81 14.06 14.61 -8.73
C ASP A 81 15.45 14.22 -9.24
N ALA A 82 16.48 15.03 -8.96
CA ALA A 82 17.84 14.69 -9.36
C ALA A 82 18.35 13.46 -8.59
N TYR A 83 17.98 13.34 -7.32
CA TYR A 83 18.31 12.20 -6.48
C TYR A 83 17.65 10.90 -6.98
N THR A 84 16.34 10.91 -7.23
CA THR A 84 15.57 9.75 -7.68
C THR A 84 15.92 9.33 -9.11
N ASN A 85 16.19 10.28 -10.01
CA ASN A 85 16.72 9.97 -11.34
C ASN A 85 18.09 9.26 -11.25
N ALA A 86 18.99 9.72 -10.39
CA ALA A 86 20.29 9.07 -10.18
C ALA A 86 20.17 7.67 -9.55
N ILE A 87 19.13 7.42 -8.75
CA ILE A 87 18.77 6.10 -8.24
C ILE A 87 18.33 5.19 -9.40
N ALA A 88 17.41 5.67 -10.24
CA ALA A 88 16.89 4.93 -11.38
C ALA A 88 18.01 4.53 -12.37
N GLU A 89 18.93 5.46 -12.66
CA GLU A 89 20.11 5.22 -13.52
C GLU A 89 21.03 4.12 -12.97
N ARG A 90 20.97 3.83 -11.67
CA ARG A 90 21.76 2.80 -10.98
C ARG A 90 20.99 1.50 -10.74
N GLY A 91 19.80 1.36 -11.33
CA GLY A 91 18.97 0.16 -11.21
C GLY A 91 17.94 0.19 -10.10
N GLY A 92 17.78 1.32 -9.40
CA GLY A 92 16.76 1.49 -8.38
C GLY A 92 17.16 0.96 -6.99
N GLY A 93 16.27 1.20 -6.02
CA GLY A 93 16.37 0.64 -4.67
C GLY A 93 17.30 1.35 -3.68
N LEU A 94 17.32 0.83 -2.45
CA LEU A 94 18.04 1.43 -1.32
C LEU A 94 19.57 1.41 -1.51
N GLU A 95 20.13 0.37 -2.15
CA GLU A 95 21.57 0.30 -2.42
C GLU A 95 22.01 1.41 -3.39
N ALA A 96 21.23 1.66 -4.45
CA ALA A 96 21.46 2.76 -5.37
C ALA A 96 21.35 4.12 -4.66
N ALA A 97 20.33 4.28 -3.81
CA ALA A 97 20.12 5.46 -2.98
C ALA A 97 21.33 5.78 -2.09
N GLN A 98 21.90 4.76 -1.44
CA GLN A 98 23.14 4.88 -0.66
C GLN A 98 24.35 5.27 -1.52
N ALA A 99 24.50 4.64 -2.68
CA ALA A 99 25.60 4.94 -3.60
C ALA A 99 25.55 6.40 -4.10
N VAL A 100 24.37 6.92 -4.43
CA VAL A 100 24.20 8.32 -4.86
C VAL A 100 24.67 9.30 -3.78
N VAL A 101 24.25 9.11 -2.53
CA VAL A 101 24.66 10.00 -1.43
C VAL A 101 26.16 9.87 -1.15
N LYS A 102 26.70 8.65 -1.16
CA LYS A 102 28.12 8.41 -0.92
C LYS A 102 29.02 9.06 -1.98
N ASP A 103 28.65 8.97 -3.24
CA ASP A 103 29.41 9.56 -4.35
C ASP A 103 29.37 11.10 -4.29
N ALA A 104 28.25 11.69 -3.89
CA ALA A 104 28.09 13.14 -3.82
C ALA A 104 28.79 13.77 -2.61
N LEU A 105 28.65 13.20 -1.42
CA LEU A 105 29.18 13.76 -0.17
C LEU A 105 30.60 13.27 0.16
N GLY A 106 31.02 12.16 -0.43
CA GLY A 106 32.23 11.44 -0.06
C GLY A 106 32.10 10.65 1.25
N ALA A 107 33.04 9.72 1.45
CA ALA A 107 32.96 8.70 2.52
C ALA A 107 32.75 9.25 3.94
N ARG A 108 33.43 10.34 4.33
CA ARG A 108 33.35 10.87 5.69
C ARG A 108 31.99 11.49 6.02
N ALA A 109 31.38 12.19 5.06
CA ALA A 109 30.07 12.80 5.26
C ALA A 109 28.98 11.72 5.16
N PHE A 110 29.11 10.78 4.23
CA PHE A 110 28.25 9.60 4.16
C PHE A 110 28.24 8.79 5.47
N GLU A 111 29.38 8.60 6.12
CA GLU A 111 29.45 7.88 7.41
C GLU A 111 28.65 8.59 8.52
N ARG A 112 28.61 9.93 8.52
CA ARG A 112 27.75 10.69 9.44
C ARG A 112 26.26 10.56 9.12
N VAL A 113 25.90 10.52 7.83
CA VAL A 113 24.53 10.26 7.38
C VAL A 113 24.11 8.84 7.80
N ALA A 114 24.92 7.84 7.44
CA ALA A 114 24.62 6.43 7.68
C ALA A 114 24.54 6.09 9.18
N SER A 115 25.37 6.72 10.03
CA SER A 115 25.29 6.53 11.49
C SER A 115 24.07 7.19 12.14
N ARG A 116 23.40 8.11 11.46
CA ARG A 116 22.15 8.75 11.93
C ARG A 116 20.89 8.09 11.41
N LEU A 117 20.98 7.34 10.31
CA LEU A 117 19.84 6.62 9.75
C LEU A 117 19.52 5.41 10.64
N ASP A 118 18.48 5.55 11.44
CA ASP A 118 17.94 4.46 12.25
C ASP A 118 16.74 3.83 11.52
N ARG A 119 17.03 2.74 10.79
CA ARG A 119 16.05 2.02 9.97
C ARG A 119 15.02 1.28 10.81
N GLU A 120 15.44 0.77 11.96
CA GLU A 120 14.55 0.06 12.88
C GLU A 120 13.54 1.04 13.47
N ARG A 121 14.01 2.19 13.96
CA ARG A 121 13.14 3.25 14.45
C ARG A 121 12.18 3.76 13.38
N LEU A 122 12.66 3.95 12.14
CA LEU A 122 11.80 4.36 11.02
C LEU A 122 10.68 3.36 10.77
N ARG A 123 10.99 2.06 10.76
CA ARG A 123 9.99 1.00 10.58
C ARG A 123 8.97 1.00 11.72
N GLU A 124 9.40 1.12 12.97
CA GLU A 124 8.49 1.16 14.13
C GLU A 124 7.52 2.34 14.05
N VAL A 125 8.03 3.53 13.74
CA VAL A 125 7.21 4.75 13.61
C VAL A 125 6.24 4.63 12.43
N PHE A 126 6.71 4.11 11.30
CA PHE A 126 5.88 3.84 10.13
C PHE A 126 4.73 2.91 10.47
N GLN A 127 5.04 1.75 11.07
CA GLN A 127 4.04 0.76 11.43
C GLN A 127 3.05 1.34 12.45
N GLY A 128 3.52 2.10 13.44
CA GLY A 128 2.66 2.76 14.41
C GLY A 128 1.67 3.73 13.76
N LEU A 129 2.12 4.55 12.81
CA LEU A 129 1.26 5.48 12.07
C LEU A 129 0.28 4.77 11.13
N TYR A 130 0.73 3.71 10.45
CA TYR A 130 -0.08 2.97 9.50
C TYR A 130 -1.19 2.17 10.20
N LEU A 131 -0.81 1.39 11.21
CA LEU A 131 -1.71 0.50 11.94
C LEU A 131 -2.51 1.24 13.02
N GLY A 132 -1.94 2.28 13.63
CA GLY A 132 -2.50 2.86 14.83
C GLY A 132 -2.31 1.97 16.07
N ALA A 133 -2.74 2.46 17.23
CA ALA A 133 -2.33 1.87 18.50
C ALA A 133 -2.86 0.45 18.76
N ASP A 134 -4.12 0.19 18.45
CA ASP A 134 -4.74 -1.11 18.73
C ASP A 134 -4.19 -2.21 17.83
N LEU A 135 -4.01 -1.94 16.54
CA LEU A 135 -3.50 -2.91 15.58
C LEU A 135 -2.00 -3.12 15.74
N TYR A 136 -1.24 -2.07 16.03
CA TYR A 136 0.18 -2.22 16.34
C TYR A 136 0.39 -3.18 17.52
N ARG A 137 -0.39 -3.03 18.61
CA ARG A 137 -0.35 -3.96 19.75
C ARG A 137 -0.66 -5.40 19.35
N SER A 138 -1.66 -5.59 18.48
CA SER A 138 -2.09 -6.91 18.03
C SER A 138 -1.08 -7.59 17.11
N ILE A 139 -0.43 -6.83 16.23
CA ILE A 139 0.38 -7.36 15.12
C ILE A 139 1.86 -7.37 15.48
N GLU A 140 2.41 -6.24 15.93
CA GLU A 140 3.84 -6.09 16.22
C GLU A 140 4.18 -6.49 17.67
N GLY A 141 3.19 -6.66 18.54
CA GLY A 141 3.39 -7.22 19.89
C GLY A 141 4.07 -6.24 20.86
N GLY A 142 3.69 -4.96 20.84
CA GLY A 142 4.21 -3.92 21.73
C GLY A 142 3.37 -2.65 21.71
N GLU A 143 3.78 -1.63 22.47
CA GLU A 143 3.16 -0.30 22.35
C GLU A 143 3.84 0.49 21.23
N PRO A 144 3.08 1.18 20.36
CA PRO A 144 3.67 2.02 19.33
C PRO A 144 4.42 3.18 19.99
N ASP A 145 5.72 3.30 19.71
CA ASP A 145 6.52 4.45 20.12
C ASP A 145 6.64 5.43 18.95
N VAL A 146 5.54 6.18 18.72
CA VAL A 146 5.47 7.19 17.66
C VAL A 146 5.71 8.57 18.27
N PRO A 147 6.83 9.26 17.96
CA PRO A 147 7.10 10.61 18.46
C PRO A 147 5.97 11.58 18.11
N ALA A 148 5.66 12.54 18.97
CA ALA A 148 4.76 13.63 18.61
C ALA A 148 5.28 14.38 17.37
N ARG A 149 4.38 14.93 16.56
CA ARG A 149 4.81 15.78 15.43
C ARG A 149 5.65 16.95 15.95
N PRO A 150 6.80 17.24 15.34
CA PRO A 150 7.63 18.38 15.74
C PRO A 150 6.83 19.69 15.59
N SER A 151 6.88 20.55 16.61
CA SER A 151 6.12 21.79 16.62
C SER A 151 6.64 22.77 15.56
N SER A 152 5.74 23.53 14.91
CA SER A 152 6.09 24.54 13.88
C SER A 152 7.05 25.63 14.37
N THR A 153 7.31 25.72 15.67
CA THR A 153 8.20 26.69 16.30
C THR A 153 9.64 26.18 16.51
N ASP A 154 9.90 24.87 16.38
CA ASP A 154 11.22 24.29 16.68
C ASP A 154 12.11 24.08 15.44
N VAL A 155 11.52 24.11 14.24
CA VAL A 155 12.19 23.92 12.96
C VAL A 155 11.49 24.83 11.92
N ASP A 156 12.20 25.31 10.91
CA ASP A 156 11.67 26.13 9.79
C ASP A 156 10.72 25.26 8.90
N LEU A 157 9.61 24.79 9.49
CA LEU A 157 8.70 23.74 8.98
C LEU A 157 7.72 24.25 7.93
N ASP A 158 7.60 25.56 7.77
CA ASP A 158 6.81 26.17 6.71
C ASP A 158 7.52 26.11 5.35
N ARG A 159 8.66 25.40 5.23
CA ARG A 159 9.37 25.19 3.97
C ARG A 159 9.73 23.73 3.77
N ASN A 160 9.27 23.17 2.66
CA ASN A 160 9.82 21.96 2.08
C ASN A 160 11.31 22.15 1.76
N LEU A 161 12.07 21.06 1.59
CA LEU A 161 13.50 21.12 1.23
C LEU A 161 13.76 21.86 -0.11
N ASP A 162 12.75 21.98 -0.96
CA ASP A 162 12.76 22.74 -2.22
C ASP A 162 12.38 24.23 -2.06
N GLY A 163 12.10 24.68 -0.83
CA GLY A 163 11.73 26.05 -0.50
C GLY A 163 10.25 26.40 -0.69
N THR A 164 9.40 25.45 -1.08
CA THR A 164 7.94 25.66 -1.18
C THR A 164 7.27 25.66 0.20
N VAL A 165 6.20 26.45 0.36
CA VAL A 165 5.43 26.48 1.60
C VAL A 165 4.48 25.30 1.64
N ARG A 166 4.52 24.54 2.74
CA ARG A 166 3.60 23.41 2.95
C ARG A 166 2.15 23.88 2.82
N ALA A 167 1.37 23.23 1.96
CA ALA A 167 -0.07 23.41 1.99
C ALA A 167 -0.57 22.97 3.38
N ARG A 168 -1.26 23.86 4.09
CA ARG A 168 -2.09 23.42 5.23
C ARG A 168 -3.11 22.49 4.61
N ASN A 169 -3.15 21.22 5.05
CA ASN A 169 -4.19 20.31 4.60
C ASN A 169 -5.55 21.00 4.76
N ASP A 170 -6.24 21.19 3.64
CA ASP A 170 -7.66 21.50 3.62
C ASP A 170 -8.36 20.28 4.22
N VAL A 171 -8.55 20.30 5.54
CA VAL A 171 -9.61 19.53 6.15
C VAL A 171 -10.88 20.17 5.62
N ASP A 172 -11.63 19.45 4.77
CA ASP A 172 -12.96 19.88 4.36
C ASP A 172 -13.74 20.31 5.62
N PRO A 173 -14.35 21.51 5.64
CA PRO A 173 -15.11 21.94 6.80
C PRO A 173 -16.24 20.94 7.02
N ILE A 174 -16.21 20.28 8.18
CA ILE A 174 -17.36 19.54 8.70
C ILE A 174 -18.53 20.52 8.70
N ASP A 175 -19.60 20.14 8.03
CA ASP A 175 -20.85 20.88 7.98
C ASP A 175 -21.46 20.92 9.39
N ASP A 176 -21.42 22.10 10.01
CA ASP A 176 -22.02 22.40 11.31
C ASP A 176 -23.55 22.37 11.21
N GLY A 177 -24.14 21.18 11.05
CA GLY A 177 -25.59 20.97 10.95
C GLY A 177 -26.25 20.59 12.27
N ASP A 178 -26.78 21.59 12.97
CA ASP A 178 -27.82 21.62 14.03
C ASP A 178 -27.78 20.66 15.26
N PRO A 179 -28.18 21.16 16.45
CA PRO A 179 -27.96 20.47 17.73
C PRO A 179 -29.01 19.38 18.00
N ILE A 180 -28.54 18.16 18.29
CA ILE A 180 -29.32 17.13 18.96
C ILE A 180 -29.06 17.20 20.47
N ASP A 181 -30.13 17.51 21.20
CA ASP A 181 -30.20 17.67 22.65
C ASP A 181 -30.00 16.35 23.41
N GLY A 182 -29.12 16.40 24.42
CA GLY A 182 -29.35 15.78 25.72
C GLY A 182 -28.99 14.30 25.90
N GLY A 183 -27.75 14.03 26.32
CA GLY A 183 -27.39 12.75 26.96
C GLY A 183 -25.94 12.75 27.45
N ALA A 184 -25.75 12.81 28.76
CA ALA A 184 -24.44 12.93 29.42
C ALA A 184 -23.44 11.86 28.96
N ALA A 185 -22.45 12.26 28.16
CA ALA A 185 -21.23 11.50 27.93
C ALA A 185 -20.21 11.85 29.02
N ALA A 186 -19.62 10.81 29.60
CA ALA A 186 -18.54 10.92 30.57
C ALA A 186 -17.38 11.74 30.00
N ASP A 187 -16.73 12.50 30.87
CA ASP A 187 -15.51 13.25 30.56
C ASP A 187 -14.45 12.31 29.95
N VAL A 188 -14.26 12.37 28.63
CA VAL A 188 -13.10 11.79 27.95
C VAL A 188 -12.10 12.92 27.76
N ASP A 189 -10.90 12.70 28.28
CA ASP A 189 -9.77 13.63 28.20
C ASP A 189 -9.38 13.85 26.72
N PRO A 190 -9.42 15.09 26.21
CA PRO A 190 -9.10 15.38 24.81
C PRO A 190 -7.60 15.23 24.47
N GLU A 191 -6.72 14.89 25.43
CA GLU A 191 -5.32 14.54 25.19
C GLU A 191 -5.06 13.06 24.90
N SER A 192 -6.07 12.17 24.99
CA SER A 192 -5.96 10.81 24.46
C SER A 192 -6.50 10.77 23.04
N ASP A 193 -5.75 11.25 22.07
CA ASP A 193 -5.96 10.86 20.68
C ASP A 193 -5.41 9.44 20.54
N PRO A 194 -6.24 8.36 20.54
CA PRO A 194 -5.71 7.05 20.23
C PRO A 194 -5.18 7.14 18.81
N LEU A 195 -3.87 6.97 18.64
CA LEU A 195 -3.20 7.01 17.33
C LEU A 195 -4.03 6.20 16.32
N CYS A 196 -4.83 6.90 15.51
CA CYS A 196 -5.73 6.27 14.54
C CYS A 196 -4.90 5.95 13.31
N GLY A 197 -4.84 4.67 12.96
CA GLY A 197 -4.02 4.18 11.87
C GLY A 197 -4.52 4.68 10.51
N PHE A 198 -3.59 5.06 9.62
CA PHE A 198 -3.93 5.46 8.26
C PHE A 198 -4.63 4.37 7.43
N ILE A 199 -4.49 3.11 7.83
CA ILE A 199 -5.23 1.97 7.26
C ILE A 199 -6.77 2.17 7.30
N HIS A 200 -7.28 2.97 8.25
CA HIS A 200 -8.70 3.28 8.38
C HIS A 200 -9.20 4.33 7.38
N ASP A 201 -8.30 5.04 6.70
CA ASP A 201 -8.62 6.10 5.74
C ASP A 201 -8.65 5.61 4.28
N GLU A 202 -8.20 4.38 3.99
CA GLU A 202 -8.04 3.86 2.61
C GLU A 202 -9.39 3.81 1.84
N PRO A 203 -9.62 4.57 0.77
CA PRO A 203 -10.92 4.58 0.09
C PRO A 203 -11.36 3.19 -0.41
N VAL A 204 -12.64 2.86 -0.29
CA VAL A 204 -13.19 1.60 -0.84
C VAL A 204 -13.41 1.74 -2.34
N LEU A 205 -12.86 0.82 -3.13
CA LEU A 205 -12.91 0.81 -4.60
C LEU A 205 -14.07 -0.01 -5.18
N VAL A 206 -14.45 -1.08 -4.48
CA VAL A 206 -15.57 -1.94 -4.89
C VAL A 206 -16.90 -1.26 -4.58
N THR A 207 -17.80 -1.20 -5.56
CA THR A 207 -19.13 -0.62 -5.38
C THR A 207 -20.08 -1.61 -4.71
N ASP A 208 -21.15 -1.10 -4.10
CA ASP A 208 -22.23 -1.93 -3.53
C ASP A 208 -22.85 -2.89 -4.56
N GLU A 209 -23.01 -2.42 -5.80
CA GLU A 209 -23.56 -3.19 -6.92
C GLU A 209 -22.65 -4.37 -7.28
N THR A 210 -21.36 -4.11 -7.51
CA THR A 210 -20.38 -5.16 -7.80
C THR A 210 -20.26 -6.15 -6.66
N ARG A 211 -20.20 -5.66 -5.40
CA ARG A 211 -20.15 -6.53 -4.22
C ARG A 211 -21.37 -7.46 -4.15
N GLN A 212 -22.58 -6.91 -4.32
CA GLN A 212 -23.80 -7.70 -4.28
C GLN A 212 -23.82 -8.74 -5.39
N TRP A 213 -23.39 -8.36 -6.59
CA TRP A 213 -23.28 -9.29 -7.71
C TRP A 213 -22.31 -10.43 -7.41
N LEU A 214 -21.08 -10.11 -6.96
CA LEU A 214 -20.05 -11.11 -6.66
C LEU A 214 -20.54 -12.11 -5.61
N THR A 215 -21.08 -11.60 -4.50
CA THR A 215 -21.56 -12.45 -3.38
C THR A 215 -22.83 -13.23 -3.67
N THR A 216 -23.52 -12.96 -4.79
CA THR A 216 -24.75 -13.67 -5.17
C THR A 216 -24.51 -14.68 -6.30
N ASN A 217 -23.55 -14.43 -7.19
CA ASN A 217 -23.43 -15.17 -8.44
C ASN A 217 -22.22 -16.11 -8.51
N VAL A 218 -21.19 -15.91 -7.68
CA VAL A 218 -19.95 -16.70 -7.69
C VAL A 218 -19.44 -16.97 -6.28
N ASP A 219 -18.60 -17.98 -6.12
CA ASP A 219 -17.84 -18.13 -4.89
C ASP A 219 -16.71 -17.10 -4.84
N VAL A 220 -16.60 -16.37 -3.73
CA VAL A 220 -15.61 -15.30 -3.57
C VAL A 220 -14.51 -15.76 -2.63
N GLY A 221 -13.26 -15.58 -3.06
CA GLY A 221 -12.06 -15.81 -2.25
C GLY A 221 -11.18 -14.55 -2.17
N ILE A 222 -10.27 -14.53 -1.20
CA ILE A 222 -9.32 -13.44 -0.98
C ILE A 222 -7.91 -14.01 -1.01
N LEU A 223 -7.01 -13.38 -1.79
CA LEU A 223 -5.59 -13.70 -1.81
C LEU A 223 -4.81 -12.39 -1.72
N THR A 224 -4.21 -12.12 -0.55
CA THR A 224 -3.56 -10.85 -0.28
C THR A 224 -2.22 -11.03 0.42
N GLY A 225 -1.32 -10.08 0.19
CA GLY A 225 -0.08 -9.93 0.96
C GLY A 225 -0.28 -9.27 2.33
N ARG A 226 -1.51 -8.85 2.67
CA ARG A 226 -1.80 -8.34 4.03
C ARG A 226 -1.79 -9.48 5.05
N PRO A 227 -1.33 -9.22 6.30
CA PRO A 227 -1.69 -10.04 7.44
C PRO A 227 -3.21 -10.12 7.63
N ASP A 228 -3.72 -11.19 8.21
CA ASP A 228 -5.15 -11.45 8.44
C ASP A 228 -5.84 -10.31 9.20
N ALA A 229 -5.15 -9.72 10.18
CA ALA A 229 -5.68 -8.59 10.94
C ALA A 229 -5.96 -7.37 10.05
N GLU A 230 -5.06 -7.06 9.11
CA GLU A 230 -5.21 -5.95 8.16
C GLU A 230 -6.24 -6.28 7.08
N ALA A 231 -6.20 -7.50 6.54
CA ALA A 231 -7.15 -7.97 5.55
C ALA A 231 -8.60 -7.89 6.08
N ARG A 232 -8.84 -8.29 7.34
CA ARG A 232 -10.16 -8.20 7.97
C ARG A 232 -10.72 -6.78 8.03
N ILE A 233 -9.87 -5.77 8.21
CA ILE A 233 -10.30 -4.37 8.23
C ILE A 233 -10.75 -3.94 6.84
N ALA A 234 -9.92 -4.21 5.83
CA ALA A 234 -10.25 -3.88 4.44
C ALA A 234 -11.55 -4.58 4.01
N LEU A 235 -11.71 -5.86 4.35
CA LEU A 235 -12.95 -6.61 4.09
C LEU A 235 -14.16 -6.02 4.83
N GLY A 236 -14.02 -5.64 6.10
CA GLY A 236 -15.10 -4.99 6.84
C GLY A 236 -15.52 -3.66 6.22
N ARG A 237 -14.56 -2.85 5.75
CA ARG A 237 -14.83 -1.58 5.07
C ARG A 237 -15.47 -1.76 3.70
N ALA A 238 -15.07 -2.81 2.97
CA ALA A 238 -15.70 -3.23 1.72
C ALA A 238 -17.03 -4.00 1.91
N ALA A 239 -17.47 -4.23 3.16
CA ALA A 239 -18.60 -5.07 3.53
C ALA A 239 -18.56 -6.51 2.95
N LEU A 240 -17.35 -7.06 2.87
CA LEU A 240 -17.02 -8.42 2.44
C LEU A 240 -16.54 -9.31 3.61
N ASP A 241 -16.76 -8.87 4.85
CA ASP A 241 -16.43 -9.62 6.07
C ASP A 241 -17.21 -10.94 6.21
N GLY A 242 -18.27 -11.12 5.43
CA GLY A 242 -19.03 -12.37 5.31
C GLY A 242 -18.34 -13.50 4.53
N ILE A 243 -17.24 -13.22 3.80
CA ILE A 243 -16.49 -14.27 3.07
C ILE A 243 -15.96 -15.32 4.07
N PRO A 244 -16.13 -16.63 3.87
CA PRO A 244 -15.63 -17.63 4.82
C PRO A 244 -14.13 -17.50 5.07
N ALA A 245 -13.67 -17.73 6.30
CA ALA A 245 -12.24 -17.70 6.62
C ALA A 245 -11.43 -18.70 5.79
N ASP A 246 -12.01 -19.85 5.44
CA ASP A 246 -11.37 -20.87 4.60
C ASP A 246 -11.16 -20.39 3.15
N HIS A 247 -11.94 -19.39 2.71
CA HIS A 247 -11.80 -18.76 1.38
C HIS A 247 -10.84 -17.56 1.41
N ARG A 248 -10.11 -17.36 2.50
CA ARG A 248 -9.12 -16.30 2.63
C ARG A 248 -7.73 -16.92 2.71
N PHE A 249 -6.79 -16.28 2.03
CA PHE A 249 -5.38 -16.63 2.06
C PHE A 249 -4.59 -15.34 2.22
N THR A 250 -3.90 -15.24 3.35
CA THR A 250 -3.22 -14.03 3.81
C THR A 250 -1.73 -14.28 3.94
N MET A 251 -0.94 -13.25 4.25
CA MET A 251 0.50 -13.43 4.49
C MET A 251 0.79 -14.39 5.65
N ASP A 252 -0.11 -14.52 6.63
CA ASP A 252 0.07 -15.43 7.76
C ASP A 252 0.01 -16.92 7.36
N ASP A 253 -0.50 -17.22 6.16
CA ASP A 253 -0.79 -18.58 5.70
C ASP A 253 0.32 -19.18 4.80
N TRP A 254 1.28 -18.37 4.31
CA TRP A 254 2.45 -18.86 3.55
C TRP A 254 3.74 -18.13 3.92
N ASP A 255 4.90 -18.71 3.55
CA ASP A 255 6.20 -18.01 3.54
C ASP A 255 6.66 -17.49 2.14
N ALA A 256 6.14 -18.05 1.04
CA ALA A 256 6.69 -17.87 -0.31
C ALA A 256 6.45 -16.51 -1.00
N GLY A 257 5.22 -16.00 -0.99
CA GLY A 257 4.84 -14.73 -1.65
C GLY A 257 4.05 -14.95 -2.93
N LYS A 258 3.30 -13.94 -3.38
CA LYS A 258 3.02 -13.82 -4.83
C LYS A 258 4.39 -13.60 -5.49
N PRO A 259 4.70 -14.22 -6.64
CA PRO A 259 3.79 -14.92 -7.54
C PRO A 259 3.73 -16.46 -7.36
N ASP A 260 4.04 -17.01 -6.19
CA ASP A 260 3.94 -18.45 -5.93
C ASP A 260 2.49 -18.94 -6.10
N PRO A 261 2.24 -20.04 -6.83
CA PRO A 261 0.88 -20.48 -7.15
C PRO A 261 0.12 -21.14 -6.00
N THR A 262 0.82 -21.56 -4.93
CA THR A 262 0.28 -22.45 -3.88
C THR A 262 -1.01 -21.92 -3.26
N ALA A 263 -1.09 -20.61 -3.05
CA ALA A 263 -2.25 -19.99 -2.44
C ALA A 263 -3.49 -20.05 -3.33
N LEU A 264 -3.32 -19.72 -4.61
CA LEU A 264 -4.42 -19.69 -5.56
C LEU A 264 -4.93 -21.11 -5.86
N THR A 265 -4.03 -22.09 -5.99
CA THR A 265 -4.42 -23.49 -6.15
C THR A 265 -5.10 -24.05 -4.90
N THR A 266 -4.64 -23.67 -3.70
CA THR A 266 -5.30 -24.05 -2.45
C THR A 266 -6.70 -23.45 -2.34
N LEU A 267 -6.87 -22.16 -2.66
CA LEU A 267 -8.19 -21.52 -2.68
C LEU A 267 -9.13 -22.18 -3.68
N ALA A 268 -8.65 -22.54 -4.87
CA ALA A 268 -9.43 -23.28 -5.86
C ALA A 268 -9.92 -24.63 -5.32
N GLU A 269 -9.07 -25.35 -4.58
CA GLU A 269 -9.45 -26.62 -3.94
C GLU A 269 -10.46 -26.43 -2.80
N ARG A 270 -10.28 -25.41 -1.96
CA ARG A 270 -11.20 -25.13 -0.83
C ARG A 270 -12.60 -24.73 -1.30
N MET A 271 -12.67 -24.00 -2.42
CA MET A 271 -13.93 -23.58 -3.03
C MET A 271 -14.53 -24.63 -3.99
N ASP A 272 -13.85 -25.76 -4.22
CA ASP A 272 -14.23 -26.78 -5.21
C ASP A 272 -14.47 -26.19 -6.63
N ALA A 273 -13.67 -25.17 -6.99
CA ALA A 273 -13.81 -24.46 -8.25
C ALA A 273 -13.04 -25.17 -9.39
N GLU A 274 -13.63 -25.27 -10.57
CA GLU A 274 -12.96 -25.79 -11.78
C GLU A 274 -12.32 -24.65 -12.59
N THR A 275 -12.93 -23.46 -12.55
CA THR A 275 -12.40 -22.23 -13.16
C THR A 275 -12.34 -21.09 -12.15
N VAL A 276 -11.15 -20.52 -11.96
CA VAL A 276 -10.88 -19.43 -11.03
C VAL A 276 -10.42 -18.18 -11.77
N LEU A 277 -11.09 -17.06 -11.49
CA LEU A 277 -10.67 -15.73 -11.91
C LEU A 277 -9.93 -15.05 -10.77
N PHE A 278 -8.63 -14.75 -10.92
CA PHE A 278 -7.88 -13.95 -9.94
C PHE A 278 -7.74 -12.50 -10.42
N VAL A 279 -8.28 -11.58 -9.64
CA VAL A 279 -8.30 -10.14 -9.93
C VAL A 279 -7.27 -9.42 -9.06
N GLY A 280 -6.32 -8.71 -9.68
CA GLY A 280 -5.23 -8.02 -8.99
C GLY A 280 -4.75 -6.76 -9.71
N ASP A 281 -4.07 -5.86 -8.99
CA ASP A 281 -3.50 -4.62 -9.54
C ASP A 281 -1.99 -4.75 -9.84
N THR A 282 -1.35 -5.87 -9.48
CA THR A 282 0.08 -6.09 -9.67
C THR A 282 0.38 -7.13 -10.73
N LEU A 283 1.59 -7.09 -11.30
CA LEU A 283 2.05 -8.14 -12.23
C LEU A 283 2.21 -9.49 -11.53
N ASP A 284 2.48 -9.49 -10.23
CA ASP A 284 2.65 -10.73 -9.50
C ASP A 284 1.31 -11.45 -9.29
N ASP A 285 0.17 -10.74 -9.27
CA ASP A 285 -1.16 -11.37 -9.28
C ASP A 285 -1.40 -12.15 -10.57
N ILE A 286 -1.10 -11.53 -11.72
CA ILE A 286 -1.25 -12.16 -13.03
C ILE A 286 -0.30 -13.35 -13.19
N ARG A 287 0.93 -13.20 -12.71
CA ARG A 287 1.91 -14.30 -12.69
C ARG A 287 1.49 -15.42 -11.75
N THR A 288 0.86 -15.12 -10.62
CA THR A 288 0.29 -16.13 -9.70
C THR A 288 -0.73 -17.00 -10.45
N ALA A 289 -1.65 -16.38 -11.20
CA ALA A 289 -2.62 -17.10 -12.01
C ALA A 289 -1.96 -17.96 -13.11
N THR A 290 -0.95 -17.41 -13.79
CA THR A 290 -0.20 -18.14 -14.83
C THR A 290 0.54 -19.34 -14.25
N ASN A 291 1.25 -19.14 -13.13
CA ASN A 291 1.97 -20.19 -12.43
C ASN A 291 1.01 -21.26 -11.89
N ALA A 292 -0.20 -20.88 -11.45
CA ALA A 292 -1.22 -21.82 -10.98
C ALA A 292 -1.73 -22.71 -12.12
N ALA A 293 -1.93 -22.13 -13.32
CA ALA A 293 -2.28 -22.91 -14.51
C ALA A 293 -1.20 -23.92 -14.90
N GLU A 294 0.08 -23.60 -14.70
CA GLU A 294 1.19 -24.54 -14.91
C GLU A 294 1.25 -25.62 -13.82
N ALA A 295 0.98 -25.26 -12.56
CA ALA A 295 1.10 -26.14 -11.41
C ALA A 295 -0.09 -27.11 -11.24
N ASP A 296 -1.32 -26.69 -11.55
CA ASP A 296 -2.53 -27.50 -11.47
C ASP A 296 -3.30 -27.52 -12.81
N PRO A 297 -2.84 -28.31 -13.80
CA PRO A 297 -3.43 -28.34 -15.14
C PRO A 297 -4.82 -29.00 -15.20
N ARG A 298 -5.39 -29.40 -14.06
CA ARG A 298 -6.75 -29.96 -13.97
C ARG A 298 -7.81 -28.87 -13.95
N ARG A 299 -7.46 -27.66 -13.48
CA ARG A 299 -8.33 -26.51 -13.34
C ARG A 299 -7.89 -25.39 -14.28
N VAL A 300 -8.76 -24.42 -14.48
CA VAL A 300 -8.48 -23.22 -15.28
C VAL A 300 -8.27 -22.03 -14.35
N TYR A 301 -7.17 -21.31 -14.56
CA TYR A 301 -6.85 -20.09 -13.82
C TYR A 301 -6.72 -18.91 -14.79
N HIS A 302 -7.43 -17.83 -14.50
CA HIS A 302 -7.46 -16.63 -15.32
C HIS A 302 -7.01 -15.43 -14.49
N GLY A 303 -5.95 -14.74 -14.91
CA GLY A 303 -5.54 -13.47 -14.31
C GLY A 303 -6.24 -12.29 -14.97
N VAL A 304 -6.85 -11.39 -14.18
CA VAL A 304 -7.43 -10.13 -14.65
C VAL A 304 -6.75 -8.97 -13.93
N GLY A 305 -6.18 -8.06 -14.73
CA GLY A 305 -5.55 -6.85 -14.20
C GLY A 305 -6.56 -5.72 -13.99
N VAL A 306 -6.48 -5.00 -12.89
CA VAL A 306 -7.21 -3.73 -12.70
C VAL A 306 -6.23 -2.54 -12.69
N LEU A 307 -6.69 -1.38 -13.13
CA LEU A 307 -5.85 -0.18 -13.30
C LEU A 307 -5.97 0.84 -12.15
N THR A 308 -6.58 0.41 -11.04
CA THR A 308 -6.83 1.22 -9.84
C THR A 308 -5.62 1.32 -8.90
N GLY A 309 -4.58 0.51 -9.11
CA GLY A 309 -3.39 0.50 -8.28
C GLY A 309 -2.14 1.07 -8.95
N GLY A 310 -1.00 0.39 -8.81
CA GLY A 310 0.29 0.93 -9.25
C GLY A 310 0.46 1.05 -10.78
N LEU A 311 -0.30 0.28 -11.55
CA LEU A 311 -0.29 0.31 -13.02
C LEU A 311 -1.57 0.95 -13.56
N SER A 312 -1.44 1.91 -14.47
CA SER A 312 -2.58 2.61 -15.06
C SER A 312 -2.40 2.90 -16.56
N GLY A 313 -3.51 3.27 -17.20
CA GLY A 313 -3.55 3.66 -18.61
C GLY A 313 -3.04 2.58 -19.59
N GLU A 314 -2.61 3.01 -20.78
CA GLU A 314 -2.23 2.10 -21.86
C GLU A 314 -0.96 1.30 -21.56
N THR A 315 -0.02 1.91 -20.82
CA THR A 315 1.19 1.21 -20.38
C THR A 315 0.88 0.10 -19.39
N GLY A 316 -0.03 0.34 -18.42
CA GLY A 316 -0.52 -0.69 -17.51
C GLY A 316 -1.18 -1.84 -18.27
N ARG A 317 -2.11 -1.52 -19.19
CA ARG A 317 -2.77 -2.50 -20.07
C ARG A 317 -1.78 -3.39 -20.82
N THR A 318 -0.75 -2.78 -21.42
CA THR A 318 0.29 -3.50 -22.16
C THR A 318 1.09 -4.42 -21.23
N LYS A 319 1.47 -3.95 -20.03
CA LYS A 319 2.24 -4.75 -19.07
C LYS A 319 1.46 -5.97 -18.58
N PHE A 320 0.19 -5.80 -18.22
CA PHE A 320 -0.67 -6.91 -17.80
C PHE A 320 -0.90 -7.93 -18.91
N ALA A 321 -1.20 -7.47 -20.13
CA ALA A 321 -1.36 -8.36 -21.28
C ALA A 321 -0.09 -9.20 -21.54
N ASN A 322 1.09 -8.57 -21.47
CA ASN A 322 2.37 -9.27 -21.63
C ASN A 322 2.67 -10.26 -20.48
N ALA A 323 2.09 -10.04 -19.29
CA ALA A 323 2.24 -10.94 -18.15
C ALA A 323 1.28 -12.15 -18.18
N GLY A 324 0.35 -12.19 -19.15
CA GLY A 324 -0.61 -13.29 -19.30
C GLY A 324 -2.04 -12.98 -18.84
N ALA A 325 -2.37 -11.72 -18.59
CA ALA A 325 -3.74 -11.36 -18.20
C ALA A 325 -4.73 -11.64 -19.35
N VAL A 326 -5.85 -12.29 -19.04
CA VAL A 326 -6.91 -12.57 -20.03
C VAL A 326 -7.77 -11.35 -20.31
N ALA A 327 -7.85 -10.43 -19.36
CA ALA A 327 -8.52 -9.14 -19.48
C ALA A 327 -7.83 -8.09 -18.61
N VAL A 328 -8.04 -6.81 -18.96
CA VAL A 328 -7.60 -5.67 -18.15
C VAL A 328 -8.75 -4.67 -18.04
N CYS A 329 -9.15 -4.36 -16.82
CA CYS A 329 -10.28 -3.49 -16.49
C CYS A 329 -9.80 -2.18 -15.85
N GLU A 330 -10.61 -1.13 -15.97
CA GLU A 330 -10.33 0.13 -15.26
C GLU A 330 -10.44 -0.06 -13.74
N SER A 331 -11.40 -0.86 -13.27
CA SER A 331 -11.48 -1.28 -11.86
C SER A 331 -12.16 -2.65 -11.72
N VAL A 332 -12.17 -3.18 -10.49
CA VAL A 332 -12.91 -4.40 -10.11
C VAL A 332 -14.39 -4.34 -10.45
N ASN A 333 -14.96 -3.13 -10.60
CA ASN A 333 -16.39 -2.95 -10.85
C ASN A 333 -16.82 -3.40 -12.25
N ALA A 334 -15.88 -3.63 -13.16
CA ALA A 334 -16.14 -4.19 -14.49
C ALA A 334 -16.05 -5.72 -14.55
N VAL A 335 -15.74 -6.40 -13.42
CA VAL A 335 -15.65 -7.86 -13.37
C VAL A 335 -16.98 -8.55 -13.69
N PRO A 336 -18.15 -8.08 -13.19
CA PRO A 336 -19.45 -8.66 -13.57
C PRO A 336 -19.65 -8.73 -15.10
N ASP A 337 -19.34 -7.65 -15.82
CA ASP A 337 -19.48 -7.58 -17.29
C ASP A 337 -18.57 -8.58 -18.04
N LEU A 338 -17.49 -9.07 -17.40
CA LEU A 338 -16.63 -10.09 -18.00
C LEU A 338 -17.22 -11.50 -17.88
N LEU A 339 -18.10 -11.72 -16.90
CA LEU A 339 -18.66 -13.02 -16.54
C LEU A 339 -20.08 -13.24 -17.08
N GLU A 340 -20.73 -12.19 -17.58
CA GLU A 340 -22.03 -12.22 -18.28
C GLU A 340 -21.90 -12.41 -19.80
#